data_AF-A0AAW0CHL0-F1
#
_entry.id   AF-A0AAW0CHL0-F1
#
_cell.length_a   1.000
_cell.length_b   1.000
_cell.length_c   1.000
_cell.angle_alpha   90.00
_cell.angle_beta   90.00
_cell.angle_gamma   90.00
#
_symmetry.space_group_name_H-M   'P 1'
#
loop_
_entity.id
_entity.type
_entity.pdbx_description
1 polymer ?
#
loop_
_entity_poly.entity_id
_entity_poly.type
_entity_poly.pdbx_seq_one_letter_code
_entity_poly.pdbx_strand_id
1 'polypeptide(L)'
;MSDEGGDLSMDKFQSNTIAQQTVSVKDMASKIVGFLKVALSVDLAQRDVDALVKEVEATFTGLKEAKANGWADFTKFYSGNNSSWQYRVQFAFPNPDLPDYFYSLVTTIRLQADILEESSWWGLQSSSRHNFSASIDAMELIVMKGFKDPLKPA
;
A
#
# COMPACT_ATOMS: atom_id res chain seq x y z
N MET A 1 -15.68 5.94 13.07
CA MET A 1 -16.90 5.17 12.75
C MET A 1 -16.70 3.82 13.41
N SER A 2 -17.58 3.42 14.32
CA SER A 2 -17.50 2.15 15.06
C SER A 2 -18.64 1.26 14.59
N ASP A 3 -18.35 0.04 14.14
CA ASP A 3 -19.39 -0.93 13.82
C ASP A 3 -20.11 -1.36 15.10
N GLU A 4 -21.42 -1.64 15.01
CA GLU A 4 -22.32 -1.89 16.15
C GLU A 4 -21.94 -3.12 17.03
N GLY A 5 -20.88 -3.85 16.67
CA GLY A 5 -20.29 -4.94 17.46
C GLY A 5 -19.05 -4.57 18.30
N GLY A 6 -18.49 -3.37 18.17
CA GLY A 6 -17.29 -2.95 18.93
C GLY A 6 -15.97 -3.64 18.54
N ASP A 7 -16.01 -4.64 17.66
CA ASP A 7 -14.87 -5.46 17.24
C ASP A 7 -13.99 -4.82 16.16
N LEU A 8 -14.41 -3.69 15.60
CA LEU A 8 -13.65 -2.91 14.61
C LEU A 8 -13.82 -1.42 14.87
N SER A 9 -12.69 -0.71 14.98
CA SER A 9 -12.67 0.74 15.07
C SER A 9 -11.60 1.33 14.15
N MET A 10 -11.91 2.49 13.56
CA MET A 10 -10.91 3.30 12.85
C MET A 10 -10.12 4.10 13.87
N ASP A 11 -8.79 3.93 13.87
CA ASP A 11 -7.89 4.70 14.73
C ASP A 11 -7.49 6.01 14.04
N LYS A 12 -6.87 5.90 12.86
CA LYS A 12 -6.43 7.07 12.08
C LYS A 12 -6.50 6.85 10.57
N PHE A 13 -6.56 7.97 9.87
CA PHE A 13 -6.39 8.06 8.42
C PHE A 13 -5.27 9.06 8.14
N GLN A 14 -4.34 8.68 7.26
CA GLN A 14 -3.28 9.56 6.78
C GLN A 14 -3.12 9.40 5.27
N SER A 15 -2.81 10.51 4.61
CA SER A 15 -2.51 10.55 3.18
C SER A 15 -1.22 11.32 2.93
N ASN A 16 -0.43 10.88 1.96
CA ASN A 16 0.76 11.61 1.53
C ASN A 16 0.97 11.50 0.03
N THR A 17 1.59 12.52 -0.56
CA THR A 17 2.06 12.48 -1.95
C THR A 17 3.56 12.67 -1.99
N ILE A 18 4.25 11.66 -2.51
CA ILE A 18 5.66 11.74 -2.88
C ILE A 18 5.73 12.44 -4.23
N ALA A 19 6.29 13.65 -4.23
CA ALA A 19 6.51 14.44 -5.44
C ALA A 19 7.32 13.68 -6.49
N GLN A 20 7.07 14.04 -7.74
CA GLN A 20 7.65 13.42 -8.92
C GLN A 20 9.18 13.58 -8.96
N GLN A 21 9.88 12.48 -9.20
CA GLN A 21 11.34 12.43 -9.22
C GLN A 21 11.88 11.19 -9.93
N THR A 22 13.04 11.33 -10.57
CA THR A 22 13.73 10.19 -11.20
C THR A 22 14.45 9.33 -10.16
N VAL A 23 13.80 8.25 -9.73
CA VAL A 23 14.29 7.31 -8.71
C VAL A 23 14.12 5.87 -9.16
N SER A 24 14.81 4.94 -8.51
CA SER A 24 14.60 3.51 -8.76
C SER A 24 13.29 3.02 -8.12
N VAL A 25 12.77 1.87 -8.58
CA VAL A 25 11.61 1.21 -7.95
C VAL A 25 11.88 0.96 -6.46
N LYS A 26 13.06 0.46 -6.11
CA LYS A 26 13.48 0.22 -4.73
C LYS A 26 13.48 1.50 -3.88
N ASP A 27 14.00 2.60 -4.42
CA ASP A 27 14.04 3.88 -3.71
C ASP A 27 12.62 4.42 -3.48
N MET A 28 11.73 4.29 -4.48
CA MET A 28 10.34 4.70 -4.35
C MET A 28 9.60 3.85 -3.30
N ALA A 29 9.77 2.51 -3.34
CA ALA A 29 9.22 1.60 -2.34
C ALA A 29 9.70 1.96 -0.93
N SER A 30 10.98 2.27 -0.76
CA SER A 30 11.55 2.70 0.53
C SER A 30 10.90 4.00 1.05
N LYS A 31 10.63 4.97 0.17
CA LYS A 31 9.95 6.21 0.54
C LYS A 31 8.49 5.99 0.93
N ILE A 32 7.79 5.11 0.21
CA ILE A 32 6.40 4.72 0.54
C ILE A 32 6.36 4.07 1.93
N VAL A 33 7.25 3.10 2.20
CA VAL A 33 7.31 2.45 3.51
C VAL A 33 7.71 3.43 4.61
N GLY A 34 8.61 4.37 4.32
CA GLY A 34 8.93 5.47 5.23
C GLY A 34 7.69 6.24 5.70
N PHE A 35 6.74 6.50 4.78
CA PHE A 35 5.44 7.07 5.15
C PHE A 35 4.56 6.09 5.93
N LEU A 36 4.43 4.84 5.48
CA LEU A 36 3.57 3.84 6.15
C LEU A 36 3.99 3.60 7.61
N LYS A 37 5.30 3.66 7.91
CA LYS A 37 5.81 3.59 9.29
C LYS A 37 5.28 4.70 10.19
N VAL A 38 5.19 5.93 9.66
CA VAL A 38 4.64 7.08 10.40
C VAL A 38 3.12 6.98 10.50
N ALA A 39 2.49 6.43 9.47
CA ALA A 39 1.06 6.18 9.44
C ALA A 39 0.64 5.08 10.42
N LEU A 40 1.51 4.12 10.74
CA LEU A 40 1.28 3.09 11.75
C LEU A 40 1.55 3.60 13.17
N SER A 41 0.79 3.15 14.15
CA SER A 41 1.02 3.43 15.58
C SER A 41 1.99 2.44 16.24
N VAL A 42 2.67 1.60 15.45
CA VAL A 42 3.50 0.50 15.92
C VAL A 42 4.98 0.77 15.65
N ASP A 43 5.80 0.56 16.67
CA ASP A 43 7.26 0.50 16.50
C ASP A 43 7.65 -0.79 15.76
N LEU A 44 7.93 -0.66 14.47
CA LEU A 44 8.38 -1.77 13.64
C LEU A 44 9.88 -2.02 13.81
N ALA A 45 10.26 -3.28 14.05
CA ALA A 45 11.65 -3.67 14.00
C ALA A 45 12.21 -3.53 12.57
N GLN A 46 13.52 -3.31 12.43
CA GLN A 46 14.15 -3.09 11.12
C GLN A 46 13.87 -4.23 10.13
N ARG A 47 13.79 -5.48 10.61
CA ARG A 47 13.45 -6.65 9.78
C ARG A 47 12.05 -6.54 9.16
N ASP A 48 11.09 -5.97 9.89
CA ASP A 48 9.70 -5.84 9.43
C ASP A 48 9.61 -4.68 8.44
N VAL A 49 10.37 -3.61 8.66
CA VAL A 49 10.56 -2.52 7.70
C VAL A 49 11.14 -3.05 6.39
N ASP A 50 12.21 -3.86 6.46
CA ASP A 50 12.86 -4.43 5.28
C ASP A 50 11.91 -5.38 4.52
N ALA A 51 11.08 -6.13 5.24
CA ALA A 51 10.05 -6.98 4.65
C ALA A 51 8.98 -6.16 3.93
N LEU A 52 8.49 -5.07 4.54
CA LEU A 52 7.53 -4.15 3.90
C LEU A 52 8.10 -3.50 2.64
N VAL A 53 9.37 -3.08 2.67
CA VAL A 53 10.02 -2.49 1.47
C VAL A 53 10.05 -3.51 0.34
N LYS A 54 10.44 -4.75 0.65
CA LYS A 54 10.45 -5.84 -0.34
C LYS A 54 9.06 -6.14 -0.89
N GLU A 55 8.02 -6.11 -0.05
CA GLU A 55 6.65 -6.40 -0.48
C GLU A 55 6.10 -5.31 -1.42
N VAL A 56 6.29 -4.04 -1.06
CA VAL A 56 5.91 -2.90 -1.92
C VAL A 56 6.69 -2.93 -3.23
N GLU A 57 7.99 -3.25 -3.19
CA GLU A 57 8.83 -3.41 -4.38
C GLU A 57 8.39 -4.58 -5.26
N ALA A 58 8.13 -5.75 -4.66
CA ALA A 58 7.67 -6.96 -5.35
C ALA A 58 6.35 -6.71 -6.07
N THR A 59 5.46 -5.91 -5.47
CA THR A 59 4.22 -5.51 -6.13
C THR A 59 4.49 -4.71 -7.41
N PHE A 60 5.36 -3.70 -7.36
CA PHE A 60 5.65 -2.86 -8.54
C PHE A 60 6.42 -3.57 -9.64
N THR A 61 7.16 -4.62 -9.29
CA THR A 61 7.83 -5.49 -10.27
C THR A 61 6.92 -6.63 -10.76
N GLY A 62 5.88 -6.96 -10.00
CA GLY A 62 4.89 -8.03 -10.26
C GLY A 62 3.50 -7.54 -10.70
N LEU A 63 3.37 -6.33 -11.25
CA LEU A 63 2.08 -5.67 -11.52
C LEU A 63 1.10 -6.50 -12.39
N LYS A 64 1.62 -7.38 -13.26
CA LYS A 64 0.80 -8.22 -14.15
C LYS A 64 0.00 -9.24 -13.35
N GLU A 65 0.67 -9.93 -12.43
CA GLU A 65 0.05 -10.86 -11.50
C GLU A 65 -0.87 -10.09 -10.55
N ALA A 66 -0.43 -8.92 -10.11
CA ALA A 66 -1.20 -8.11 -9.18
C ALA A 66 -2.57 -7.69 -9.75
N LYS A 67 -2.61 -7.33 -11.03
CA LYS A 67 -3.85 -7.07 -11.76
C LYS A 67 -4.73 -8.31 -11.87
N ALA A 68 -4.13 -9.45 -12.22
CA ALA A 68 -4.86 -10.71 -12.37
C ALA A 68 -5.54 -11.16 -11.06
N ASN A 69 -4.91 -10.86 -9.91
CA ASN A 69 -5.45 -11.14 -8.57
C ASN A 69 -6.44 -10.07 -8.08
N GLY A 70 -6.69 -9.01 -8.86
CA GLY A 70 -7.69 -7.98 -8.55
C GLY A 70 -7.25 -6.92 -7.53
N TRP A 71 -5.99 -6.92 -7.10
CA TRP A 71 -5.50 -5.93 -6.12
C TRP A 71 -4.70 -4.77 -6.75
N ALA A 72 -4.58 -4.72 -8.07
CA ALA A 72 -4.00 -3.57 -8.78
C ALA A 72 -4.78 -3.21 -10.05
N ASP A 73 -4.93 -1.92 -10.34
CA ASP A 73 -5.58 -1.41 -11.56
C ASP A 73 -4.71 -0.40 -12.30
N PHE A 74 -4.70 -0.51 -13.63
CA PHE A 74 -4.02 0.41 -14.52
C PHE A 74 -4.93 1.56 -14.96
N THR A 75 -4.39 2.78 -15.02
CA THR A 75 -5.05 3.95 -15.60
C THR A 75 -4.11 4.68 -16.53
N LYS A 76 -4.55 4.89 -17.78
CA LYS A 76 -3.85 5.70 -18.78
C LYS A 76 -4.41 7.13 -18.78
N PHE A 77 -3.54 8.14 -18.83
CA PHE A 77 -3.97 9.53 -18.98
C PHE A 77 -3.89 9.95 -20.45
N TYR A 78 -5.03 10.22 -21.07
CA TYR A 78 -5.10 10.53 -22.51
C TYR A 78 -4.48 11.88 -22.92
N SER A 79 -4.28 12.78 -21.96
CA SER A 79 -3.70 14.11 -22.18
C SER A 79 -2.22 14.20 -21.81
N GLY A 80 -1.56 13.09 -21.46
CA GLY A 80 -0.18 13.07 -20.99
C GLY A 80 0.63 11.88 -21.51
N ASN A 81 1.95 11.96 -21.36
CA ASN A 81 2.88 10.85 -21.65
C ASN A 81 3.13 10.00 -20.40
N ASN A 82 2.09 9.80 -19.59
CA ASN A 82 2.17 9.10 -18.31
C ASN A 82 0.95 8.20 -18.09
N SER A 83 1.12 7.29 -17.15
CA SER A 83 0.06 6.41 -16.67
C SER A 83 0.30 6.12 -15.20
N SER A 84 -0.67 5.47 -14.56
CA SER A 84 -0.57 5.09 -13.16
C SER A 84 -1.13 3.71 -12.90
N TRP A 85 -0.65 3.14 -11.80
CA TRP A 85 -1.17 1.94 -11.17
C TRP A 85 -1.71 2.30 -9.81
N GLN A 86 -2.93 1.89 -9.50
CA GLN A 86 -3.46 1.91 -8.15
C GLN A 86 -3.35 0.50 -7.56
N TYR A 87 -2.49 0.35 -6.57
CA TYR A 87 -2.33 -0.87 -5.79
C TYR A 87 -3.10 -0.79 -4.47
N ARG A 88 -3.70 -1.91 -4.06
CA ARG A 88 -4.45 -2.06 -2.81
C ARG A 88 -3.75 -3.13 -1.96
N VAL A 89 -3.34 -2.76 -0.76
CA VAL A 89 -2.67 -3.66 0.18
C VAL A 89 -3.19 -3.46 1.58
N GLN A 90 -3.24 -4.55 2.33
CA GLN A 90 -3.61 -4.54 3.74
C GLN A 90 -2.48 -5.20 4.53
N PHE A 91 -1.94 -4.48 5.51
CA PHE A 91 -1.01 -5.04 6.48
C PHE A 91 -1.73 -5.32 7.79
N ALA A 92 -1.27 -6.31 8.54
CA ALA A 92 -1.77 -6.62 9.87
C ALA A 92 -0.60 -6.83 10.83
N PHE A 93 -0.63 -6.17 11.98
CA PHE A 93 0.40 -6.24 13.03
C PHE A 93 -0.25 -6.54 14.37
N PRO A 94 0.30 -7.45 15.19
CA PRO A 94 -0.23 -7.71 16.52
C PRO A 94 -0.20 -6.41 17.36
N ASN A 95 -1.24 -6.20 18.17
CA ASN A 95 -1.20 -5.13 19.16
C ASN A 95 -0.31 -5.59 20.33
N PRO A 96 0.77 -4.86 20.66
CA PRO A 96 1.72 -5.29 21.70
C PRO A 96 1.12 -5.24 23.11
N ASP A 97 0.11 -4.39 23.32
CA ASP A 97 -0.48 -4.13 24.63
C ASP A 97 -1.77 -4.92 24.86
N LEU A 98 -2.48 -5.28 23.79
CA LEU A 98 -3.78 -5.94 23.82
C LEU A 98 -3.78 -7.24 22.98
N PRO A 99 -3.63 -8.43 23.61
CA PRO A 99 -3.38 -9.68 22.89
C PRO A 99 -4.55 -10.18 22.03
N ASP A 100 -5.77 -9.73 22.32
CA ASP A 100 -6.95 -10.03 21.50
C ASP A 100 -7.18 -9.00 20.38
N TYR A 101 -6.23 -8.07 20.16
CA TYR A 101 -6.35 -7.03 19.15
C TYR A 101 -5.15 -7.03 18.20
N PHE A 102 -5.38 -6.55 16.98
CA PHE A 102 -4.32 -6.28 16.02
C PHE A 102 -4.62 -4.97 15.28
N TYR A 103 -3.56 -4.30 14.85
CA TYR A 103 -3.65 -3.16 13.95
C TYR A 103 -3.75 -3.67 12.52
N SER A 104 -4.69 -3.13 11.74
CA SER A 104 -4.77 -3.36 10.30
C SER A 104 -4.62 -2.06 9.53
N LEU A 105 -3.65 -2.00 8.63
CA LEU A 105 -3.41 -0.83 7.79
C LEU A 105 -3.90 -1.10 6.38
N VAL A 106 -5.10 -0.60 6.08
CA VAL A 106 -5.68 -0.63 4.74
C VAL A 106 -5.08 0.51 3.94
N THR A 107 -4.36 0.17 2.85
CA THR A 107 -3.57 1.13 2.10
C THR A 107 -3.89 1.08 0.61
N THR A 108 -4.05 2.25 -0.01
CA THR A 108 -4.02 2.38 -1.47
C THR A 108 -2.81 3.21 -1.89
N ILE A 109 -2.02 2.68 -2.83
CA ILE A 109 -0.85 3.36 -3.38
C ILE A 109 -1.09 3.57 -4.87
N ARG A 110 -1.20 4.83 -5.30
CA ARG A 110 -1.21 5.20 -6.71
C ARG A 110 0.21 5.57 -7.13
N LEU A 111 0.88 4.68 -7.86
CA LEU A 111 2.18 4.92 -8.47
C LEU A 111 2.00 5.44 -9.89
N GLN A 112 2.52 6.62 -10.19
CA GLN A 112 2.51 7.21 -11.53
C GLN A 112 3.94 7.28 -12.06
N ALA A 113 4.10 7.07 -13.37
CA ALA A 113 5.40 7.18 -14.04
C ALA A 113 5.25 7.76 -15.44
N ASP A 114 6.36 8.19 -16.03
CA ASP A 114 6.53 8.53 -17.45
C ASP A 114 6.55 7.27 -18.35
N ILE A 115 5.63 6.35 -18.09
CA ILE A 115 5.39 5.13 -18.85
C ILE A 115 3.98 5.27 -19.43
N LEU A 116 3.81 5.08 -20.74
CA LEU A 116 2.52 5.33 -21.38
C LEU A 116 1.64 4.07 -21.46
N GLU A 117 2.20 2.97 -21.93
CA GLU A 117 1.46 1.74 -22.18
C GLU A 117 1.54 0.80 -20.98
N GLU A 118 0.41 0.15 -20.69
CA GLU A 118 0.32 -0.82 -19.60
C GLU A 118 1.43 -1.89 -19.70
N SER A 119 1.66 -2.39 -20.92
CA SER A 119 2.65 -3.43 -21.16
C SER A 119 4.09 -3.01 -20.88
N SER A 120 4.39 -1.71 -20.90
CA SER A 120 5.72 -1.18 -20.63
C SER A 120 6.06 -1.16 -19.13
N TRP A 121 5.07 -1.38 -18.26
CA TRP A 121 5.29 -1.62 -16.83
C TRP A 121 5.74 -3.05 -16.54
N TRP A 122 5.50 -3.98 -17.47
CA TRP A 122 5.93 -5.37 -17.30
C TRP A 122 7.44 -5.47 -17.38
N GLY A 123 8.06 -6.11 -16.40
CA GLY A 123 9.51 -6.30 -16.35
C GLY A 123 10.28 -5.14 -15.73
N LEU A 124 9.60 -4.20 -15.07
CA LEU A 124 10.27 -3.32 -14.11
C LEU A 124 11.04 -4.17 -13.08
N GLN A 125 12.27 -3.76 -12.78
CA GLN A 125 13.15 -4.36 -11.81
C GLN A 125 13.40 -3.37 -10.68
N SER A 126 13.96 -3.83 -9.57
CA SER A 126 14.33 -2.98 -8.42
C SER A 126 15.15 -1.76 -8.82
N SER A 127 16.04 -1.91 -9.80
CA SER A 127 16.94 -0.88 -10.31
C SER A 127 16.34 -0.03 -11.43
N SER A 128 15.18 -0.39 -12.00
CA SER A 128 14.52 0.40 -13.05
C SER A 128 14.23 1.80 -12.54
N ARG A 129 14.65 2.81 -13.30
CA ARG A 129 14.49 4.23 -12.94
C ARG A 129 13.52 4.90 -13.89
N HIS A 130 12.54 5.56 -13.33
CA HIS A 130 11.56 6.36 -14.05
C HIS A 130 11.26 7.62 -13.26
N ASN A 131 10.58 8.56 -13.91
CA ASN A 131 10.12 9.77 -13.25
C ASN A 131 8.84 9.47 -12.46
N PHE A 132 9.02 8.82 -11.31
CA PHE A 132 7.94 8.31 -10.47
C PHE A 132 7.36 9.38 -9.55
N SER A 133 6.05 9.35 -9.34
CA SER A 133 5.36 9.96 -8.18
C SER A 133 4.44 8.93 -7.53
N ALA A 134 4.12 9.13 -6.25
CA ALA A 134 3.20 8.23 -5.54
C ALA A 134 2.22 9.01 -4.66
N SER A 135 0.94 8.72 -4.78
CA SER A 135 -0.08 9.14 -3.80
C SER A 135 -0.46 7.93 -2.96
N ILE A 136 -0.44 8.08 -1.64
CA ILE A 136 -0.63 7.00 -0.68
C ILE A 136 -1.73 7.44 0.27
N ASP A 137 -2.76 6.61 0.40
CA ASP A 137 -3.80 6.75 1.42
C ASP A 137 -3.74 5.52 2.32
N ALA A 138 -3.70 5.74 3.63
CA ALA A 138 -3.55 4.68 4.63
C ALA A 138 -4.55 4.90 5.77
N MET A 139 -5.33 3.86 6.07
CA MET A 139 -6.30 3.83 7.15
C MET A 139 -5.90 2.74 8.14
N GLU A 140 -5.59 3.14 9.37
CA GLU A 140 -5.31 2.22 10.48
C GLU A 140 -6.62 1.89 11.19
N LEU A 141 -6.85 0.58 11.35
CA LEU A 141 -7.96 -0.01 12.05
C LEU A 141 -7.44 -0.78 13.25
N ILE A 142 -8.17 -0.74 14.36
CA ILE A 142 -7.98 -1.64 15.49
C ILE A 142 -9.05 -2.73 15.36
N VAL A 143 -8.60 -3.97 15.26
CA VAL A 143 -9.47 -5.12 15.03
C VAL A 143 -9.37 -6.08 16.20
N MET A 144 -10.52 -6.42 16.78
CA MET A 144 -10.63 -7.43 17.82
C MET A 144 -10.70 -8.83 17.20
N LYS A 145 -10.07 -9.79 17.86
CA LYS A 145 -10.12 -11.20 17.51
C LYS A 145 -11.57 -11.67 17.46
N GLY A 146 -11.92 -12.34 16.36
CA GLY A 146 -13.27 -12.85 16.14
C GLY A 146 -14.15 -11.92 15.29
N PHE A 147 -13.64 -10.76 14.87
CA PHE A 147 -14.30 -9.89 13.89
C PHE A 147 -14.80 -10.69 12.69
N LYS A 148 -16.05 -10.41 12.29
CA LYS A 148 -16.70 -10.97 11.10
C LYS A 148 -17.16 -9.85 10.20
N ASP A 149 -17.11 -10.11 8.90
CA ASP A 149 -17.66 -9.20 7.89
C ASP A 149 -19.15 -8.92 8.18
N PRO A 150 -19.54 -7.66 8.47
CA PRO A 150 -20.91 -7.33 8.84
C PRO A 150 -21.91 -7.56 7.70
N LEU A 151 -21.44 -7.67 6.45
CA LEU A 151 -22.27 -7.89 5.27
C LEU A 151 -22.41 -9.37 4.89
N LYS A 152 -21.69 -10.26 5.57
CA LYS A 152 -21.81 -11.72 5.40
C LYS A 152 -22.31 -12.35 6.70
N PRO A 153 -23.63 -12.52 6.86
CA PRO A 153 -24.15 -13.30 7.98
C PRO A 153 -23.61 -14.74 7.89
N ALA A 154 -23.36 -15.32 9.07
CA ALA A 154 -22.83 -16.67 9.24
C ALA A 154 -23.72 -17.76 8.63
#